data_AF-A0A3A4UJL1-F1
#
_entry.id   AF-A0A3A4UJL1-F1
#
_cell.length_a   1.000
_cell.length_b   1.000
_cell.length_c   1.000
_cell.angle_alpha   90.00
_cell.angle_beta   90.00
_cell.angle_gamma   90.00
#
_symmetry.space_group_name_H-M   'P 1'
#
loop_
_entity.id
_entity.type
_entity.pdbx_description
1 polymer ?
#
loop_
_entity_poly.entity_id
_entity_poly.type
_entity_poly.pdbx_seq_one_letter_code
_entity_poly.pdbx_strand_id
1 'polypeptide(L)'
;MRVLNASRKTVLAESVEECRSFWEQTRGMMFRREVVPLMFTFQKPQTVHLHSWFCPGVMDLVFLDDSWEVVELHSEWAPRRSYRSRQDALILLELPAGTIAHSRTAVGDQVHLVK
;
A
#
# COMPACT_ATOMS: atom_id res chain seq x y z
N MET A 1 10.19 1.04 9.86
CA MET A 1 10.99 0.81 8.64
C MET A 1 10.58 1.83 7.61
N ARG A 2 11.51 2.36 6.82
CA ARG A 2 11.23 3.38 5.81
C ARG A 2 10.98 2.73 4.44
N VAL A 3 10.01 3.25 3.69
CA VAL A 3 9.71 2.81 2.32
C VAL A 3 10.13 3.88 1.33
N LEU A 4 10.93 3.50 0.36
CA LEU A 4 11.49 4.38 -0.66
C LEU A 4 11.09 3.93 -2.05
N ASN A 5 10.73 4.88 -2.91
CA ASN A 5 10.77 4.66 -4.35
C ASN A 5 12.20 4.93 -4.83
N ALA A 6 12.94 3.86 -5.10
CA ALA A 6 14.35 3.92 -5.51
C ALA A 6 14.52 4.54 -6.91
N SER A 7 13.59 4.26 -7.83
CA SER A 7 13.60 4.83 -9.19
C SER A 7 13.46 6.35 -9.19
N ARG A 8 12.65 6.89 -8.27
CA ARG A 8 12.39 8.34 -8.16
C ARG A 8 13.22 9.04 -7.09
N LYS A 9 13.93 8.28 -6.25
CA LYS A 9 14.65 8.77 -5.05
C LYS A 9 13.73 9.56 -4.11
N THR A 10 12.50 9.10 -3.95
CA THR A 10 11.48 9.72 -3.09
C THR A 10 11.09 8.79 -1.94
N VAL A 11 10.59 9.39 -0.86
CA VAL A 11 10.09 8.64 0.31
C VAL A 11 8.59 8.40 0.12
N LEU A 12 8.16 7.14 0.25
CA LEU A 12 6.74 6.78 0.28
C LEU A 12 6.20 6.78 1.71
N ALA A 13 7.00 6.34 2.67
CA ALA A 13 6.66 6.38 4.08
C ALA A 13 7.91 6.45 4.94
N GLU A 14 7.98 7.40 5.88
CA GLU A 14 9.08 7.50 6.85
C GLU A 14 9.09 6.32 7.83
N SER A 15 7.91 5.85 8.21
CA SER A 15 7.73 4.64 8.99
C SER A 15 6.49 3.90 8.50
N VAL A 16 6.65 2.61 8.23
CA VAL A 16 5.57 1.69 7.89
C VAL A 16 5.41 0.63 8.97
N GLU A 17 4.16 0.32 9.30
CA GLU A 17 3.79 -0.83 10.14
C GLU A 17 3.48 -2.02 9.23
N GLU A 18 4.08 -3.18 9.52
CA GLU A 18 3.94 -4.37 8.69
C GLU A 18 2.83 -5.29 9.25
N CYS A 19 1.85 -5.61 8.42
CA CYS A 19 0.76 -6.53 8.70
C CYS A 19 1.07 -7.91 8.10
N ARG A 20 1.56 -8.85 8.93
CA ARG A 20 1.97 -10.19 8.47
C ARG A 20 0.95 -11.28 8.76
N SER A 21 0.28 -11.19 9.90
CA SER A 21 -0.71 -12.20 10.29
C SER A 21 -2.03 -11.98 9.58
N PHE A 22 -2.79 -13.07 9.38
CA PHE A 22 -4.13 -13.00 8.81
C PHE A 22 -5.02 -11.97 9.52
N TRP A 23 -4.91 -11.85 10.85
CA TRP A 23 -5.70 -10.91 11.65
C TRP A 23 -5.27 -9.45 11.44
N GLU A 24 -3.96 -9.18 11.38
CA GLU A 24 -3.45 -7.85 11.06
C GLU A 24 -3.85 -7.43 9.65
N GLN A 25 -3.76 -8.35 8.68
CA GLN A 25 -4.13 -8.08 7.28
C GLN A 25 -5.64 -7.88 7.13
N THR A 26 -6.46 -8.69 7.82
CA THR A 26 -7.92 -8.54 7.82
C THR A 26 -8.32 -7.22 8.45
N ARG A 27 -7.65 -6.78 9.53
CA ARG A 27 -7.95 -5.52 10.19
C ARG A 27 -7.45 -4.31 9.39
N GLY A 28 -6.19 -4.33 8.97
CA GLY A 28 -5.54 -3.25 8.22
C GLY A 28 -5.81 -1.86 8.79
N MET A 29 -6.32 -0.98 7.92
CA MET A 29 -6.68 0.40 8.25
C MET A 29 -7.95 0.54 9.11
N MET A 30 -8.73 -0.53 9.29
CA MET A 30 -10.01 -0.44 9.98
C MET A 30 -9.87 -0.05 11.45
N PHE A 31 -10.78 0.82 11.89
CA PHE A 31 -10.87 1.29 13.28
C PHE A 31 -9.62 2.03 13.79
N ARG A 32 -8.72 2.43 12.90
CA ARG A 32 -7.63 3.38 13.22
C ARG A 32 -8.20 4.79 13.30
N ARG A 33 -7.51 5.67 14.04
CA ARG A 33 -7.91 7.08 14.19
C ARG A 33 -7.58 7.92 12.95
N GLU A 34 -6.53 7.55 12.24
CA GLU A 34 -6.02 8.26 11.07
C GLU A 34 -5.44 7.26 10.07
N VAL A 35 -5.23 7.72 8.83
CA VAL A 35 -4.56 6.94 7.80
C VAL A 35 -3.06 6.96 8.07
N VAL A 36 -2.50 5.80 8.37
CA VAL A 36 -1.06 5.62 8.62
C VAL A 36 -0.46 4.70 7.55
N PRO A 37 0.84 4.79 7.26
CA PRO A 37 1.46 3.85 6.33
C PRO A 37 1.43 2.42 6.85
N LEU A 38 0.74 1.52 6.13
CA LEU A 38 0.72 0.08 6.39
C LEU A 38 1.31 -0.69 5.21
N MET A 39 1.95 -1.82 5.51
CA MET A 39 2.50 -2.75 4.53
C MET A 39 1.95 -4.15 4.79
N PHE A 40 1.27 -4.72 3.81
CA PHE A 40 0.73 -6.07 3.86
C PHE A 40 1.61 -6.96 3.01
N THR A 41 2.17 -8.01 3.59
CA THR A 41 3.01 -8.98 2.86
C THR A 41 2.29 -10.32 2.80
N PHE A 42 1.95 -10.74 1.59
CA PHE A 42 1.23 -11.98 1.36
C PHE A 42 2.19 -13.17 1.22
N GLN A 43 1.70 -14.38 1.44
CA GLN A 43 2.52 -15.60 1.33
C GLN A 43 2.88 -15.95 -0.12
N LYS A 44 2.07 -15.50 -1.07
CA LYS A 44 2.26 -15.67 -2.52
C LYS A 44 1.65 -14.49 -3.26
N PRO A 45 2.12 -14.17 -4.47
CA PRO A 45 1.45 -13.20 -5.33
C PRO A 45 0.00 -13.60 -5.55
N GLN A 46 -0.91 -12.65 -5.38
CA GLN A 46 -2.34 -12.88 -5.54
C GLN A 46 -3.08 -11.58 -5.87
N THR A 47 -4.25 -11.73 -6.47
CA THR A 47 -5.20 -10.63 -6.61
C THR A 47 -5.72 -10.22 -5.23
N VAL A 48 -5.64 -8.93 -4.92
CA VAL A 48 -6.00 -8.40 -3.61
C VAL A 48 -7.42 -7.85 -3.64
N HIS A 49 -8.26 -8.33 -2.72
CA HIS A 49 -9.63 -7.86 -2.53
C HIS A 49 -9.68 -6.94 -1.32
N LEU A 50 -10.09 -5.69 -1.53
CA LEU A 50 -10.03 -4.63 -0.54
C LEU A 50 -11.40 -3.99 -0.33
N HIS A 51 -11.62 -3.51 0.89
CA HIS A 51 -12.82 -2.79 1.26
C HIS A 51 -12.50 -1.68 2.27
N SER A 52 -13.07 -0.49 2.12
CA SER A 52 -12.74 0.68 2.95
C SER A 52 -13.87 1.15 3.87
N TRP A 53 -14.82 0.28 4.25
CA TRP A 53 -16.02 0.68 5.02
C TRP A 53 -15.74 1.22 6.42
N PHE A 54 -14.69 0.75 7.08
CA PHE A 54 -14.35 1.13 8.46
C PHE A 54 -13.01 1.88 8.55
N CYS A 55 -12.54 2.42 7.42
CA CYS A 55 -11.30 3.18 7.34
C CYS A 55 -11.56 4.66 7.65
N PRO A 56 -10.62 5.35 8.31
CA PRO A 56 -10.82 6.71 8.81
C PRO A 56 -10.75 7.79 7.73
N GLY A 57 -10.22 7.49 6.54
CA GLY A 57 -9.99 8.51 5.51
C GLY A 57 -9.64 7.94 4.14
N VAL A 58 -9.35 8.87 3.23
CA VAL A 58 -8.88 8.59 1.87
C VAL A 58 -7.41 8.15 1.94
N MET A 59 -7.03 7.17 1.13
CA MET A 59 -5.68 6.63 1.11
C MET A 59 -5.22 6.33 -0.32
N ASP A 60 -3.92 6.18 -0.50
CA ASP A 60 -3.30 5.72 -1.73
C ASP A 60 -2.90 4.25 -1.58
N LEU A 61 -3.12 3.45 -2.62
CA LEU A 61 -2.73 2.05 -2.67
C LEU A 61 -1.61 1.84 -3.68
N VAL A 62 -0.53 1.18 -3.25
CA VAL A 62 0.59 0.78 -4.11
C VAL A 62 0.75 -0.73 -4.01
N PHE A 63 0.61 -1.41 -5.14
CA PHE A 63 0.75 -2.86 -5.24
C PHE A 63 2.12 -3.19 -5.81
N LEU A 64 2.85 -4.10 -5.15
CA LEU A 64 4.16 -4.55 -5.57
C LEU A 64 4.16 -6.06 -5.84
N ASP A 65 4.96 -6.49 -6.80
CA ASP A 65 5.25 -7.90 -7.04
C ASP A 65 6.30 -8.46 -6.05
N ASP A 66 6.76 -9.68 -6.32
CA ASP A 66 7.79 -10.36 -5.53
C ASP A 66 9.19 -9.75 -5.65
N SER A 67 9.43 -9.00 -6.72
CA SER A 67 10.65 -8.26 -7.00
C SER A 67 10.60 -6.82 -6.45
N TRP A 68 9.54 -6.45 -5.73
CA TRP A 68 9.29 -5.09 -5.21
C TRP A 68 9.12 -4.02 -6.30
N GLU A 69 8.70 -4.42 -7.50
CA GLU A 69 8.32 -3.50 -8.58
C GLU A 69 6.85 -3.09 -8.43
N VAL A 70 6.53 -1.81 -8.67
CA VAL A 70 5.16 -1.31 -8.68
C VAL A 70 4.40 -1.88 -9.88
N VAL A 71 3.46 -2.79 -9.63
CA VAL A 71 2.62 -3.38 -10.68
C VAL A 71 1.29 -2.65 -10.87
N GLU A 72 0.81 -1.96 -9.83
CA GLU A 72 -0.46 -1.26 -9.87
C GLU A 72 -0.52 -0.12 -8.84
N LEU A 73 -1.26 0.93 -9.20
CA LEU A 73 -1.50 2.10 -8.37
C LEU A 73 -2.99 2.42 -8.33
N HIS A 74 -3.50 2.75 -7.13
CA HIS A 74 -4.83 3.31 -6.97
C HIS A 74 -4.77 4.50 -6.01
N SER A 75 -4.77 5.70 -6.56
CA SER A 75 -4.75 6.96 -5.80
C SER A 75 -6.14 7.35 -5.32
N GLU A 76 -6.18 8.10 -4.21
CA GLU A 76 -7.40 8.72 -3.67
C GLU A 76 -8.54 7.71 -3.39
N TRP A 77 -8.20 6.51 -2.93
CA TRP A 77 -9.17 5.49 -2.57
C TRP A 77 -9.97 5.91 -1.33
N ALA A 78 -11.24 6.25 -1.55
CA ALA A 78 -12.13 6.79 -0.53
C ALA A 78 -12.75 5.71 0.38
N PRO A 79 -13.19 6.07 1.60
CA PRO A 79 -13.97 5.19 2.47
C PRO A 79 -15.27 4.68 1.82
N ARG A 80 -15.76 3.52 2.30
CA ARG A 80 -16.98 2.84 1.83
C ARG A 80 -16.95 2.45 0.35
N ARG A 81 -15.80 1.95 -0.12
CA ARG A 81 -15.58 1.44 -1.48
C ARG A 81 -15.03 0.03 -1.42
N SER A 82 -15.37 -0.77 -2.43
CA SER A 82 -14.67 -2.02 -2.73
C SER A 82 -13.67 -1.79 -3.85
N TYR A 83 -12.56 -2.50 -3.77
CA TYR A 83 -11.59 -2.57 -4.84
C TYR A 83 -11.09 -4.00 -5.01
N ARG A 84 -10.76 -4.36 -6.25
CA ARG A 84 -10.07 -5.60 -6.59
C ARG A 84 -8.89 -5.21 -7.46
N SER A 85 -7.68 -5.62 -7.08
CA SER A 85 -6.51 -5.36 -7.92
C SER A 85 -6.67 -6.05 -9.28
N ARG A 86 -6.09 -5.44 -10.31
CA ARG A 86 -6.04 -5.99 -11.66
C ARG A 86 -4.81 -6.88 -11.87
N GLN A 87 -3.73 -6.58 -11.16
CA GLN A 87 -2.50 -7.36 -11.12
C GLN A 87 -2.41 -8.15 -9.82
N ASP A 88 -1.70 -9.27 -9.89
CA ASP A 88 -1.31 -10.01 -8.69
C ASP A 88 -0.20 -9.23 -7.97
N ALA A 89 -0.30 -9.17 -6.65
CA ALA A 89 0.66 -8.46 -5.81
C ALA A 89 1.14 -9.39 -4.69
N LEU A 90 2.43 -9.31 -4.35
CA LEU A 90 2.98 -9.90 -3.14
C LEU A 90 2.85 -8.93 -1.96
N ILE A 91 2.93 -7.63 -2.24
CA ILE A 91 2.91 -6.59 -1.22
C ILE A 91 1.88 -5.54 -1.58
N LEU A 92 1.10 -5.09 -0.60
CA LEU A 92 0.26 -3.91 -0.69
C LEU A 92 0.76 -2.87 0.32
N LEU A 93 0.94 -1.64 -0.14
CA LEU A 93 1.13 -0.48 0.71
C LEU A 93 -0.17 0.34 0.75
N GLU A 94 -0.70 0.55 1.94
CA GLU A 94 -1.74 1.56 2.20
C GLU A 94 -1.05 2.81 2.74
N LEU A 95 -1.16 3.93 2.03
CA LEU A 95 -0.43 5.17 2.31
C LEU A 95 -1.41 6.34 2.48
N PRO A 96 -1.03 7.41 3.21
CA PRO A 96 -1.81 8.64 3.22
C PRO A 96 -2.11 9.15 1.80
N ALA A 97 -3.31 9.68 1.58
CA ALA A 97 -3.70 10.20 0.27
C ALA A 97 -2.72 11.26 -0.25
N GLY A 98 -2.46 11.23 -1.55
CA GLY A 98 -1.54 12.15 -2.23
C GLY A 98 -0.08 11.69 -2.23
N THR A 99 0.28 10.64 -1.48
CA THR A 99 1.63 10.07 -1.47
C THR A 99 2.10 9.68 -2.87
N ILE A 100 1.26 9.05 -3.69
CA ILE A 100 1.60 8.66 -5.07
C ILE A 100 1.94 9.91 -5.89
N ALA A 101 1.12 10.95 -5.81
CA ALA A 101 1.30 12.19 -6.55
C ALA A 101 2.58 12.94 -6.12
N HIS A 102 2.80 13.09 -4.81
CA HIS A 102 3.96 13.79 -4.26
C HIS A 102 5.28 13.06 -4.56
N SER A 103 5.29 11.73 -4.47
CA SER A 103 6.47 10.90 -4.76
C SER A 103 6.71 10.69 -6.25
N ARG A 104 5.74 11.03 -7.11
CA ARG A 104 5.71 10.74 -8.55
C ARG A 104 5.88 9.25 -8.86
N THR A 105 5.33 8.41 -7.99
CA THR A 105 5.39 6.96 -8.16
C THR A 105 4.58 6.55 -9.39
N ALA A 106 5.17 5.70 -10.22
CA ALA A 106 4.55 5.12 -11.41
C ALA A 106 4.68 3.60 -11.40
N VAL A 107 3.85 2.93 -12.20
CA VAL A 107 4.01 1.50 -12.51
C VAL A 107 5.38 1.27 -13.15
N GLY A 108 6.06 0.20 -12.74
CA GLY A 108 7.45 -0.12 -13.12
C GLY A 108 8.52 0.54 -12.25
N ASP A 109 8.14 1.39 -11.28
CA ASP A 109 9.12 1.93 -10.33
C ASP A 109 9.55 0.86 -9.31
N GLN A 110 10.82 0.89 -8.88
CA GLN A 110 11.37 -0.02 -7.90
C GLN A 110 11.20 0.54 -6.49
N VAL A 111 10.65 -0.25 -5.56
CA VAL A 111 10.48 0.14 -4.16
C VAL A 111 11.47 -0.63 -3.27
N HIS A 112 12.07 0.04 -2.29
CA HIS A 112 12.96 -0.56 -1.30
C HIS A 112 12.47 -0.31 0.12
N LEU A 113 12.67 -1.32 0.98
CA LEU A 113 12.50 -1.20 2.42
C LEU A 113 13.87 -0.97 3.08
N VAL A 114 13.98 0.11 3.85
CA VAL A 114 15.20 0.48 4.56
C VAL A 114 14.92 0.48 6.06
N LYS A 115 15.84 -0.06 6.86
CA LYS A 115 15.74 -0.04 8.32
C LYS A 115 16.14 1.32 8.89
#